data_AF-A0A5C7V0I8-F1
#
_entry.id   AF-A0A5C7V0I8-F1
#
_cell.length_a   1.000
_cell.length_b   1.000
_cell.length_c   1.000
_cell.angle_alpha   90.00
_cell.angle_beta   90.00
_cell.angle_gamma   90.00
#
_symmetry.space_group_name_H-M   'P 1'
#
loop_
_entity.id
_entity.type
_entity.pdbx_description
1 polymer ?
#
loop_
_entity_poly.entity_id
_entity_poly.type
_entity_poly.pdbx_seq_one_letter_code
_entity_poly.pdbx_strand_id
1 'polypeptide(L)'
;MRYLPRLLSALLATTLAAGAQADFVTSYQGVDFSYHGVDANTFTLQINGALSASGDWAPATNLGYLGFKNLGNLSGLTGVKVTLGQPSSSAVSWTYSLGELTGQGCNTQSQSGGICLDATPDLPLTDSLSFTIDLLGSGIDLSGVTGPHLKVGFSTWTAASGKAGTPGYKPAGYNIIGSLLSQDMVLQQTLPTDGGTSAGGGSPTASPLPEPASLALAGLALAGLAAARRRGRQRGD
;
A
#
# COMPACT_ATOMS: atom_id res chain seq x y z
N MET A 1 -12.16 4.58 66.13
CA MET A 1 -12.15 5.17 64.76
C MET A 1 -10.69 5.29 64.32
N ARG A 2 -10.23 4.46 63.38
CA ARG A 2 -8.88 4.54 62.79
C ARG A 2 -9.08 4.63 61.28
N TYR A 3 -8.62 5.73 60.69
CA TYR A 3 -8.77 6.02 59.26
C TYR A 3 -7.64 5.34 58.46
N LEU A 4 -7.99 4.56 57.43
CA LEU A 4 -7.06 4.05 56.41
C LEU A 4 -6.91 5.09 55.29
N PRO A 5 -5.70 5.50 54.89
CA PRO A 5 -5.52 6.28 53.67
C PRO A 5 -5.55 5.36 52.44
N ARG A 6 -6.48 5.62 51.52
CA ARG A 6 -6.52 5.00 50.19
C ARG A 6 -5.42 5.60 49.32
N LEU A 7 -4.47 4.77 48.88
CA LEU A 7 -3.54 5.09 47.80
C LEU A 7 -4.29 5.03 46.46
N LEU A 8 -4.40 6.18 45.79
CA LEU A 8 -4.83 6.25 44.39
C LEU A 8 -3.61 5.93 43.50
N SER A 9 -3.64 4.77 42.85
CA SER A 9 -2.71 4.46 41.75
C SER A 9 -3.18 5.19 40.48
N ALA A 10 -2.42 6.19 40.05
CA ALA A 10 -2.62 6.83 38.75
C ALA A 10 -2.03 5.94 37.64
N LEU A 11 -2.88 5.37 36.79
CA LEU A 11 -2.45 4.75 35.54
C LEU A 11 -2.07 5.85 34.53
N LEU A 12 -0.79 5.93 34.18
CA LEU A 12 -0.37 6.66 32.98
C LEU A 12 -0.78 5.84 31.74
N ALA A 13 -1.72 6.35 30.97
CA ALA A 13 -2.00 5.86 29.62
C ALA A 13 -0.93 6.42 28.68
N THR A 14 0.05 5.59 28.30
CA THR A 14 0.94 5.87 27.18
C THR A 14 0.14 5.70 25.89
N THR A 15 -0.30 6.80 25.30
CA THR A 15 -0.82 6.80 23.93
C THR A 15 0.35 6.55 22.98
N LEU A 16 0.37 5.38 22.34
CA LEU A 16 1.24 5.12 21.21
C LEU A 16 0.87 6.11 20.11
N ALA A 17 1.79 7.00 19.75
CA ALA A 17 1.66 7.80 18.55
C ALA A 17 1.70 6.83 17.36
N ALA A 18 0.58 6.67 16.67
CA ALA A 18 0.59 6.09 15.34
C ALA A 18 1.44 7.04 14.48
N GLY A 19 2.62 6.58 14.05
CA GLY A 19 3.43 7.34 13.10
C GLY A 19 2.59 7.62 11.86
N ALA A 20 2.51 8.88 11.44
CA ALA A 20 1.91 9.23 10.18
C ALA A 20 2.69 8.49 9.08
N GLN A 21 2.01 7.59 8.37
CA GLN A 21 2.63 6.86 7.28
C GLN A 21 2.73 7.75 6.05
N ALA A 22 3.81 7.58 5.27
CA ALA A 22 4.09 8.41 4.12
C ALA A 22 3.40 7.88 2.86
N ASP A 23 2.78 8.80 2.11
CA ASP A 23 2.25 8.59 0.77
C ASP A 23 3.28 9.04 -0.26
N PHE A 24 3.59 8.20 -1.24
CA PHE A 24 4.44 8.53 -2.36
C PHE A 24 3.73 8.28 -3.68
N VAL A 25 3.93 9.16 -4.64
CA VAL A 25 3.30 9.05 -5.96
C VAL A 25 4.31 9.26 -7.08
N THR A 26 4.06 8.60 -8.21
CA THR A 26 4.68 8.92 -9.49
C THR A 26 3.73 8.56 -10.62
N SER A 27 3.90 9.19 -11.77
CA SER A 27 3.08 8.96 -12.97
C SER A 27 4.00 8.69 -14.15
N TYR A 28 3.68 7.68 -14.94
CA TYR A 28 4.44 7.36 -16.14
C TYR A 28 3.52 6.81 -17.23
N GLN A 29 3.61 7.40 -18.42
CA GLN A 29 2.82 7.03 -19.61
C GLN A 29 1.31 6.90 -19.33
N GLY A 30 0.74 7.79 -18.52
CA GLY A 30 -0.70 7.80 -18.21
C GLY A 30 -1.13 6.78 -17.15
N VAL A 31 -0.18 6.11 -16.49
CA VAL A 31 -0.42 5.23 -15.35
C VAL A 31 0.11 5.92 -14.09
N ASP A 32 -0.74 5.98 -13.06
CA ASP A 32 -0.42 6.56 -11.76
C ASP A 32 -0.10 5.45 -10.77
N PHE A 33 0.98 5.63 -10.03
CA PHE A 33 1.45 4.69 -9.01
C PHE A 33 1.43 5.39 -7.65
N SER A 34 0.76 4.79 -6.68
CA SER A 34 0.69 5.32 -5.30
C SER A 34 1.17 4.27 -4.31
N TYR A 35 2.19 4.60 -3.53
CA TYR A 35 2.69 3.81 -2.43
C TYR A 35 2.19 4.43 -1.12
N HIS A 36 1.67 3.60 -0.23
CA HIS A 36 1.31 4.02 1.13
C HIS A 36 1.90 3.04 2.14
N GLY A 37 2.76 3.53 3.04
CA GLY A 37 3.19 2.75 4.20
C GLY A 37 1.99 2.43 5.09
N VAL A 38 1.88 1.22 5.62
CA VAL A 38 0.77 0.85 6.53
C VAL A 38 1.29 0.70 7.95
N ASP A 39 2.39 -0.04 8.09
CA ASP A 39 3.08 -0.26 9.35
C ASP A 39 4.57 -0.56 9.08
N ALA A 40 5.28 -1.11 10.09
CA ALA A 40 6.72 -1.32 10.03
C ALA A 40 7.15 -2.35 8.96
N ASN A 41 6.25 -3.20 8.47
CA ASN A 41 6.57 -4.25 7.49
C ASN A 41 5.52 -4.41 6.38
N THR A 42 4.47 -3.59 6.38
CA THR A 42 3.39 -3.63 5.39
C THR A 42 3.28 -2.29 4.66
N PHE A 43 3.06 -2.37 3.36
CA PHE A 43 2.68 -1.22 2.53
C PHE A 43 1.65 -1.61 1.49
N THR A 44 1.03 -0.61 0.87
CA THR A 44 0.16 -0.81 -0.29
C THR A 44 0.75 -0.14 -1.53
N LEU A 45 0.48 -0.75 -2.69
CA LEU A 45 0.68 -0.14 -4.00
C LEU A 45 -0.68 -0.07 -4.70
N GLN A 46 -1.04 1.10 -5.20
CA GLN A 46 -2.12 1.26 -6.16
C GLN A 46 -1.55 1.64 -7.52
N ILE A 47 -2.14 1.07 -8.57
CA ILE A 47 -1.82 1.33 -9.97
C ILE A 47 -3.13 1.71 -10.66
N ASN A 48 -3.24 2.97 -11.08
CA ASN A 48 -4.45 3.50 -11.71
C ASN A 48 -4.16 3.90 -13.16
N GLY A 49 -5.14 3.74 -14.04
CA GLY A 49 -5.01 4.03 -15.47
C GLY A 49 -4.28 2.94 -16.26
N ALA A 50 -4.11 1.73 -15.72
CA ALA A 50 -3.32 0.70 -16.40
C ALA A 50 -3.93 0.23 -17.74
N LEU A 51 -5.26 0.25 -17.89
CA LEU A 51 -5.94 -0.04 -19.17
C LEU A 51 -5.88 1.13 -20.16
N SER A 52 -5.55 2.33 -19.68
CA SER A 52 -5.40 3.54 -20.49
C SER A 52 -3.95 3.98 -20.62
N ALA A 53 -3.01 3.06 -20.33
CA ALA A 53 -1.58 3.29 -20.53
C ALA A 53 -1.30 3.76 -21.97
N SER A 54 -0.41 4.72 -22.10
CA SER A 54 -0.03 5.36 -23.36
C SER A 54 1.38 4.94 -23.77
N GLY A 55 1.91 5.55 -24.85
CA GLY A 55 3.29 5.34 -25.29
C GLY A 55 3.62 3.89 -25.64
N ASP A 56 4.75 3.39 -25.14
CA ASP A 56 5.22 2.03 -25.38
C ASP A 56 4.57 0.98 -24.46
N TRP A 57 3.75 1.42 -23.49
CA TRP A 57 2.91 0.58 -22.65
C TRP A 57 1.48 0.37 -23.17
N ALA A 58 1.08 1.12 -24.20
CA ALA A 58 -0.25 0.98 -24.82
C ALA A 58 -0.66 -0.46 -25.21
N PRO A 59 0.24 -1.37 -25.64
CA PRO A 59 -0.14 -2.75 -25.95
C PRO A 59 -0.13 -3.71 -24.74
N ALA A 60 0.07 -3.20 -23.52
CA ALA A 60 0.11 -4.02 -22.31
C ALA A 60 -1.25 -4.67 -22.07
N THR A 61 -1.25 -5.96 -21.73
CA THR A 61 -2.47 -6.66 -21.31
C THR A 61 -2.35 -7.22 -19.90
N ASN A 62 -1.13 -7.31 -19.38
CA ASN A 62 -0.85 -7.89 -18.07
C ASN A 62 0.24 -7.12 -17.32
N LEU A 63 0.29 -7.33 -16.01
CA LEU A 63 1.38 -6.95 -15.12
C LEU A 63 2.16 -8.21 -14.74
N GLY A 64 3.42 -8.29 -15.15
CA GLY A 64 4.29 -9.42 -14.83
C GLY A 64 5.14 -9.17 -13.58
N TYR A 65 5.63 -7.94 -13.40
CA TYR A 65 6.70 -7.68 -12.44
C TYR A 65 6.53 -6.38 -11.66
N LEU A 66 6.85 -6.45 -10.37
CA LEU A 66 7.00 -5.30 -9.48
C LEU A 66 8.35 -5.37 -8.78
N GLY A 67 9.10 -4.28 -8.77
CA GLY A 67 10.37 -4.15 -8.06
C GLY A 67 10.35 -2.94 -7.13
N PHE A 68 10.91 -3.10 -5.94
CA PHE A 68 11.00 -2.02 -4.96
C PHE A 68 12.39 -1.95 -4.37
N LYS A 69 12.92 -0.75 -4.19
CA LYS A 69 14.14 -0.48 -3.42
C LYS A 69 13.93 0.69 -2.47
N ASN A 70 14.94 0.96 -1.65
CA ASN A 70 14.93 2.05 -0.68
C ASN A 70 13.74 1.93 0.29
N LEU A 71 13.38 0.69 0.64
CA LEU A 71 12.30 0.37 1.56
C LEU A 71 12.72 0.49 3.04
N GLY A 72 13.91 1.02 3.35
CA GLY A 72 14.44 1.03 4.72
C GLY A 72 15.17 -0.27 5.05
N ASN A 73 15.00 -0.79 6.27
CA ASN A 73 15.73 -1.97 6.74
C ASN A 73 15.03 -3.27 6.35
N LEU A 74 15.73 -4.13 5.60
CA LEU A 74 15.24 -5.45 5.16
C LEU A 74 16.08 -6.63 5.71
N SER A 75 16.94 -6.40 6.72
CA SER A 75 17.97 -7.36 7.16
C SER A 75 17.47 -8.72 7.64
N GLY A 76 16.19 -8.85 8.01
CA GLY A 76 15.60 -10.14 8.41
C GLY A 76 14.39 -10.54 7.58
N LEU A 77 14.31 -10.08 6.33
CA LEU A 77 13.29 -10.51 5.37
C LEU A 77 13.46 -12.01 5.06
N THR A 78 12.39 -12.77 5.25
CA THR A 78 12.32 -14.22 4.95
C THR A 78 11.24 -14.56 3.92
N GLY A 79 10.34 -13.63 3.65
CA GLY A 79 9.21 -13.83 2.74
C GLY A 79 8.55 -12.52 2.33
N VAL A 80 7.75 -12.57 1.28
CA VAL A 80 6.80 -11.52 0.95
C VAL A 80 5.46 -12.16 0.66
N LYS A 81 4.40 -11.61 1.24
CA LYS A 81 3.02 -11.99 0.94
C LYS A 81 2.36 -10.85 0.18
N VAL A 82 1.82 -11.16 -0.99
CA VAL A 82 1.06 -10.21 -1.80
C VAL A 82 -0.43 -10.56 -1.71
N THR A 83 -1.25 -9.57 -1.37
CA THR A 83 -2.71 -9.68 -1.36
C THR A 83 -3.28 -8.68 -2.36
N LEU A 84 -4.14 -9.14 -3.26
CA LEU A 84 -4.84 -8.27 -4.21
C LEU A 84 -6.09 -7.68 -3.55
N GLY A 85 -6.30 -6.38 -3.70
CA GLY A 85 -7.49 -5.68 -3.19
C GLY A 85 -8.74 -5.90 -4.04
N GLN A 86 -8.57 -6.36 -5.28
CA GLN A 86 -9.65 -6.68 -6.21
C GLN A 86 -9.83 -8.19 -6.40
N PRO A 87 -11.05 -8.66 -6.67
CA PRO A 87 -11.26 -10.02 -7.13
C PRO A 87 -10.59 -10.20 -8.50
N SER A 88 -9.55 -11.03 -8.58
CA SER A 88 -8.99 -11.47 -9.85
C SER A 88 -9.75 -12.70 -10.35
N SER A 89 -10.08 -12.73 -11.64
CA SER A 89 -10.66 -13.91 -12.29
C SER A 89 -9.66 -15.07 -12.43
N SER A 90 -8.38 -14.79 -12.18
CA SER A 90 -7.26 -15.74 -12.28
C SER A 90 -6.55 -15.84 -10.94
N ALA A 91 -6.25 -17.07 -10.51
CA ALA A 91 -5.39 -17.30 -9.36
C ALA A 91 -3.94 -16.96 -9.76
N VAL A 92 -3.48 -15.77 -9.39
CA VAL A 92 -2.11 -15.32 -9.61
C VAL A 92 -1.28 -15.63 -8.37
N SER A 93 -0.16 -16.31 -8.54
CA SER A 93 0.84 -16.49 -7.49
C SER A 93 1.94 -15.45 -7.65
N TRP A 94 2.42 -14.89 -6.54
CA TRP A 94 3.55 -13.95 -6.55
C TRP A 94 4.76 -14.61 -5.90
N THR A 95 5.84 -14.72 -6.66
CA THR A 95 7.14 -15.18 -6.16
C THR A 95 8.00 -13.98 -5.84
N TYR A 96 8.63 -13.97 -4.67
CA TYR A 96 9.56 -12.91 -4.30
C TYR A 96 11.00 -13.38 -4.47
N SER A 97 11.88 -12.42 -4.75
CA SER A 97 13.32 -12.60 -4.67
C SER A 97 13.98 -11.34 -4.10
N LEU A 98 15.11 -11.54 -3.40
CA LEU A 98 16.03 -10.46 -3.09
C LEU A 98 16.78 -10.13 -4.38
N GLY A 99 16.57 -8.95 -4.94
CA GLY A 99 17.02 -8.67 -6.29
C GLY A 99 16.45 -7.40 -6.90
N GLU A 100 16.75 -7.21 -8.17
CA GLU A 100 16.23 -6.12 -8.98
C GLU A 100 15.29 -6.64 -10.05
N LEU A 101 14.30 -5.82 -10.38
CA LEU A 101 13.66 -5.94 -11.69
C LEU A 101 14.60 -5.37 -12.76
N THR A 102 14.82 -6.16 -13.80
CA THR A 102 15.60 -5.82 -15.00
C THR A 102 14.73 -6.00 -16.25
N GLY A 103 15.26 -5.67 -17.43
CA GLY A 103 14.56 -5.96 -18.70
C GLY A 103 14.35 -7.45 -18.99
N GLN A 104 14.89 -8.35 -18.17
CA GLN A 104 14.72 -9.81 -18.27
C GLN A 104 13.85 -10.37 -17.12
N GLY A 105 13.15 -9.52 -16.37
CA GLY A 105 12.39 -9.92 -15.18
C GLY A 105 13.22 -9.82 -13.89
N CYS A 106 12.78 -10.55 -12.86
CA CYS A 106 13.42 -10.55 -11.54
C CYS A 106 14.81 -11.21 -11.56
N ASN A 107 15.84 -10.43 -11.23
CA ASN A 107 17.22 -10.89 -11.17
C ASN A 107 17.68 -11.07 -9.72
N THR A 108 17.91 -12.33 -9.34
CA THR A 108 18.36 -12.73 -8.00
C THR A 108 19.85 -12.49 -7.73
N GLN A 109 20.64 -12.15 -8.75
CA GLN A 109 22.08 -11.92 -8.65
C GLN A 109 22.43 -10.46 -8.33
N SER A 110 21.44 -9.57 -8.30
CA SER A 110 21.66 -8.14 -8.05
C SER A 110 21.48 -7.82 -6.56
N GLN A 111 22.57 -7.54 -5.84
CA GLN A 111 22.53 -7.10 -4.43
C GLN A 111 22.08 -5.62 -4.31
N SER A 112 20.82 -5.36 -4.60
CA SER A 112 20.29 -4.00 -4.68
C SER A 112 19.75 -3.41 -3.39
N GLY A 113 19.63 -4.21 -2.33
CA GLY A 113 18.84 -3.83 -1.16
C GLY A 113 17.35 -3.65 -1.47
N GLY A 114 16.85 -4.36 -2.50
CA GLY A 114 15.46 -4.33 -2.92
C GLY A 114 14.81 -5.70 -2.98
N ILE A 115 13.51 -5.70 -3.25
CA ILE A 115 12.71 -6.88 -3.52
C ILE A 115 12.20 -6.85 -4.95
N CYS A 116 12.09 -8.02 -5.56
CA CYS A 116 11.44 -8.20 -6.85
C CYS A 116 10.35 -9.27 -6.75
N LEU A 117 9.17 -8.95 -7.27
CA LEU A 117 7.98 -9.77 -7.27
C LEU A 117 7.64 -10.16 -8.71
N ASP A 118 7.46 -11.45 -8.93
CA ASP A 118 7.15 -12.07 -10.22
C ASP A 118 5.78 -12.76 -10.15
N ALA A 119 4.85 -12.33 -10.99
CA ALA A 119 3.51 -12.88 -11.09
C ALA A 119 3.50 -14.12 -12.00
N THR A 120 2.96 -15.23 -11.51
CA THR A 120 2.78 -16.45 -12.31
C THR A 120 1.36 -16.99 -12.16
N PRO A 121 0.54 -17.00 -13.23
CA PRO A 121 0.77 -16.26 -14.49
C PRO A 121 0.72 -14.73 -14.27
N ASP A 122 1.18 -13.95 -15.26
CA ASP A 122 1.08 -12.49 -15.22
C ASP A 122 -0.36 -12.03 -15.00
N LEU A 123 -0.53 -11.03 -14.15
CA LEU A 123 -1.84 -10.54 -13.71
C LEU A 123 -2.53 -9.74 -14.83
N PRO A 124 -3.72 -10.12 -15.31
CA PRO A 124 -4.46 -9.32 -16.29
C PRO A 124 -4.71 -7.90 -15.78
N LEU A 125 -4.55 -6.90 -16.66
CA LEU A 125 -4.76 -5.51 -16.28
C LEU A 125 -6.24 -5.19 -16.05
N THR A 126 -6.48 -4.34 -15.06
CA THR A 126 -7.72 -3.61 -14.83
C THR A 126 -7.39 -2.13 -14.74
N ASP A 127 -8.38 -1.25 -14.82
CA ASP A 127 -8.10 0.19 -14.77
C ASP A 127 -7.53 0.64 -13.41
N SER A 128 -7.87 -0.10 -12.34
CA SER A 128 -7.32 0.08 -11.00
C SER A 128 -6.87 -1.28 -10.46
N LEU A 129 -5.61 -1.36 -10.03
CA LEU A 129 -5.03 -2.50 -9.33
C LEU A 129 -4.55 -2.05 -7.95
N SER A 130 -4.92 -2.79 -6.91
CA SER A 130 -4.50 -2.55 -5.54
C SER A 130 -3.79 -3.78 -4.99
N PHE A 131 -2.66 -3.55 -4.34
CA PHE A 131 -1.82 -4.56 -3.71
C PHE A 131 -1.58 -4.18 -2.25
N THR A 132 -1.71 -5.16 -1.36
CA THR A 132 -1.12 -5.09 -0.03
C THR A 132 0.08 -6.03 -0.01
N ILE A 133 1.25 -5.48 0.28
CA ILE A 133 2.51 -6.20 0.34
C ILE A 133 2.94 -6.26 1.81
N ASP A 134 2.95 -7.46 2.37
CA ASP A 134 3.39 -7.75 3.73
C ASP A 134 4.76 -8.44 3.67
N LEU A 135 5.76 -7.79 4.23
CA LEU A 135 7.13 -8.26 4.31
C LEU A 135 7.26 -9.16 5.54
N LEU A 136 7.52 -10.44 5.31
CA LEU A 136 7.60 -11.46 6.36
C LEU A 136 9.02 -11.55 6.88
N GLY A 137 9.18 -11.61 8.20
CA GLY A 137 10.50 -11.69 8.82
C GLY A 137 10.56 -10.97 10.16
N SER A 138 11.78 -10.68 10.61
CA SER A 138 12.05 -9.91 11.83
C SER A 138 13.02 -8.77 11.55
N GLY A 139 12.97 -7.70 12.35
CA GLY A 139 13.85 -6.54 12.16
C GLY A 139 13.65 -5.78 10.85
N ILE A 140 12.51 -5.99 10.17
CA ILE A 140 12.07 -5.18 9.05
C ILE A 140 11.55 -3.85 9.59
N ASP A 141 11.92 -2.74 8.96
CA ASP A 141 11.47 -1.42 9.34
C ASP A 141 11.34 -0.50 8.12
N LEU A 142 10.09 -0.22 7.75
CA LEU A 142 9.69 0.69 6.67
C LEU A 142 9.52 2.14 7.13
N SER A 143 9.63 2.45 8.43
CA SER A 143 9.32 3.80 8.94
C SER A 143 10.29 4.89 8.46
N GLY A 144 11.51 4.51 8.04
CA GLY A 144 12.52 5.40 7.48
C GLY A 144 12.42 5.63 5.98
N VAL A 145 11.38 5.14 5.30
CA VAL A 145 11.21 5.31 3.85
C VAL A 145 10.92 6.78 3.53
N THR A 146 11.80 7.40 2.75
CA THR A 146 11.66 8.80 2.29
C THR A 146 11.42 8.94 0.78
N GLY A 147 11.33 7.81 0.08
CA GLY A 147 11.19 7.76 -1.38
C GLY A 147 11.50 6.35 -1.89
N PRO A 148 10.52 5.44 -1.95
CA PRO A 148 10.75 4.10 -2.48
C PRO A 148 11.08 4.19 -3.97
N HIS A 149 12.04 3.40 -4.43
CA HIS A 149 12.33 3.28 -5.86
C HIS A 149 11.43 2.20 -6.46
N LEU A 150 10.49 2.59 -7.31
CA LEU A 150 9.55 1.70 -7.96
C LEU A 150 10.06 1.27 -9.33
N LYS A 151 9.98 -0.03 -9.60
CA LYS A 151 10.10 -0.61 -10.93
C LYS A 151 8.88 -1.41 -11.30
N VAL A 152 8.45 -1.29 -12.55
CA VAL A 152 7.25 -1.99 -13.07
C VAL A 152 7.53 -2.53 -14.46
N GLY A 153 7.18 -3.80 -14.65
CA GLY A 153 7.24 -4.48 -15.94
C GLY A 153 5.84 -4.93 -16.36
N PHE A 154 5.21 -4.17 -17.26
CA PHE A 154 4.02 -4.64 -17.97
C PHE A 154 4.40 -5.63 -19.06
N SER A 155 3.48 -6.52 -19.37
CA SER A 155 3.68 -7.60 -20.32
C SER A 155 2.47 -7.79 -21.24
N THR A 156 2.71 -8.52 -22.32
CA THR A 156 1.66 -8.99 -23.21
C THR A 156 1.87 -10.46 -23.56
N TRP A 157 0.77 -11.17 -23.77
CA TRP A 157 0.83 -12.55 -24.25
C TRP A 157 1.31 -12.58 -25.70
N THR A 158 2.39 -13.29 -25.95
CA THR A 158 2.87 -13.58 -27.30
C THR A 158 2.59 -15.04 -27.60
N ALA A 159 1.83 -15.32 -28.65
CA ALA A 159 1.61 -16.68 -29.11
C ALA A 159 2.92 -17.32 -29.61
N ALA A 160 3.00 -18.64 -29.53
CA ALA A 160 4.15 -19.37 -30.07
C ALA A 160 4.30 -19.08 -31.57
N SER A 161 5.55 -18.97 -32.04
CA SER A 161 5.87 -18.80 -33.45
C SER A 161 6.96 -19.75 -33.90
N GLY A 162 6.93 -20.12 -35.18
CA GLY A 162 7.81 -21.15 -35.74
C GLY A 162 7.39 -22.58 -35.36
N LYS A 163 8.18 -23.55 -35.81
CA LYS A 163 7.94 -24.99 -35.54
C LYS A 163 8.80 -25.44 -34.36
N ALA A 164 8.20 -26.06 -33.35
CA ALA A 164 8.93 -26.60 -32.20
C ALA A 164 10.12 -27.48 -32.66
N GLY A 165 11.29 -27.24 -32.06
CA GLY A 165 12.54 -27.94 -32.39
C GLY A 165 13.32 -27.40 -33.60
N THR A 166 12.93 -26.25 -34.16
CA THR A 166 13.67 -25.60 -35.26
C THR A 166 14.38 -24.31 -34.83
N PRO A 167 15.50 -23.92 -35.48
CA PRO A 167 16.09 -22.60 -35.30
C PRO A 167 15.07 -21.52 -35.69
N GLY A 168 14.57 -20.77 -34.70
CA GLY A 168 13.52 -19.76 -34.87
C GLY A 168 12.20 -20.09 -34.18
N TYR A 169 12.07 -21.25 -33.53
CA TYR A 169 10.95 -21.49 -32.61
C TYR A 169 11.01 -20.51 -31.42
N LYS A 170 9.92 -19.79 -31.19
CA LYS A 170 9.69 -18.99 -29.99
C LYS A 170 8.46 -19.57 -29.28
N PRO A 171 8.59 -20.06 -28.03
CA PRO A 171 7.45 -20.55 -27.28
C PRO A 171 6.45 -19.42 -27.00
N ALA A 172 5.21 -19.80 -26.71
CA ALA A 172 4.22 -18.83 -26.23
C ALA A 172 4.58 -18.41 -24.80
N GLY A 173 4.32 -17.16 -24.46
CA GLY A 173 4.60 -16.65 -23.13
C GLY A 173 4.31 -15.16 -22.99
N TYR A 174 4.35 -14.70 -21.75
CA TYR A 174 4.36 -13.28 -21.46
C TYR A 174 5.75 -12.72 -21.67
N ASN A 175 5.82 -11.60 -22.39
CA ASN A 175 7.05 -10.84 -22.59
C ASN A 175 6.84 -9.44 -22.03
N ILE A 176 7.85 -8.92 -21.32
CA ILE A 176 7.87 -7.51 -20.93
C ILE A 176 7.80 -6.66 -22.19
N ILE A 177 6.94 -5.65 -22.17
CA ILE A 177 6.77 -4.71 -23.28
C ILE A 177 7.11 -3.29 -22.86
N GLY A 178 7.51 -2.48 -23.85
CA GLY A 178 7.87 -1.09 -23.65
C GLY A 178 9.04 -0.90 -22.70
N SER A 179 9.13 0.29 -22.14
CA SER A 179 10.20 0.68 -21.22
C SER A 179 9.93 0.14 -19.83
N LEU A 180 10.96 -0.35 -19.14
CA LEU A 180 10.84 -0.67 -17.72
C LEU A 180 10.72 0.64 -16.93
N LEU A 181 9.65 0.81 -16.13
CA LEU A 181 9.62 1.91 -15.17
C LEU A 181 10.75 1.69 -14.16
N SER A 182 11.49 2.74 -13.84
CA SER A 182 12.53 2.73 -12.82
C SER A 182 12.70 4.14 -12.29
N GLN A 183 11.95 4.49 -11.26
CA GLN A 183 11.90 5.87 -10.74
C GLN A 183 11.76 5.88 -9.22
N ASP A 184 12.37 6.88 -8.59
CA ASP A 184 12.09 7.21 -7.20
C ASP A 184 10.70 7.85 -7.11
N MET A 185 9.86 7.36 -6.19
CA MET A 185 8.55 7.93 -5.94
C MET A 185 8.67 9.18 -5.08
N VAL A 186 7.81 10.18 -5.33
CA VAL A 186 7.89 11.50 -4.69
C VAL A 186 6.90 11.57 -3.54
N LEU A 187 7.34 12.11 -2.41
CA LEU A 187 6.48 12.29 -1.23
C LEU A 187 5.31 13.21 -1.59
N GLN A 188 4.09 12.72 -1.38
CA GLN A 188 2.90 13.55 -1.44
C GLN A 188 2.71 14.20 -0.07
N GLN A 189 3.17 15.45 0.06
CA GLN A 189 2.81 16.24 1.23
C GLN A 189 1.32 16.53 1.19
N THR A 190 0.54 15.82 2.00
CA THR A 190 -0.76 16.32 2.44
C THR A 190 -0.45 17.48 3.37
N LEU A 191 -0.36 18.70 2.82
CA LEU A 191 -0.48 19.88 3.68
C LEU A 191 -1.79 19.71 4.44
N PRO A 192 -1.81 19.85 5.77
CA PRO A 192 -3.07 20.12 6.44
C PRO A 192 -3.62 21.36 5.77
N THR A 193 -4.82 21.25 5.19
CA THR A 193 -5.59 22.38 4.70
C THR A 193 -6.00 23.19 5.93
N ASP A 194 -5.04 23.86 6.56
CA ASP A 194 -5.33 24.92 7.48
C ASP A 194 -6.09 25.95 6.65
N GLY A 195 -7.35 26.19 7.03
CA GLY A 195 -8.20 27.26 6.52
C GLY A 195 -7.64 28.64 6.89
N GLY A 196 -6.39 28.90 6.54
CA GLY A 196 -5.67 30.15 6.67
C GLY A 196 -6.26 31.16 5.71
N THR A 197 -7.33 31.79 6.18
CA THR A 197 -7.88 33.03 5.65
C THR A 197 -6.75 34.05 5.51
N SER A 198 -6.39 34.37 4.27
CA SER A 198 -5.55 35.53 3.97
C SER A 198 -6.32 36.79 4.38
N ALA A 199 -5.95 37.35 5.54
CA ALA A 199 -6.46 38.63 6.02
C ALA A 199 -5.82 39.79 5.22
N GLY A 200 -6.41 40.10 4.06
CA GLY A 200 -6.34 41.43 3.47
C GLY A 200 -7.27 42.37 4.23
N GLY A 201 -6.71 43.43 4.82
CA GLY A 201 -7.45 44.41 5.61
C GLY A 201 -8.51 45.16 4.79
N GLY A 202 -9.72 45.21 5.33
CA GLY A 202 -10.84 46.01 4.82
C GLY A 202 -12.16 45.71 5.54
N SER A 203 -12.43 46.41 6.64
CA SER A 203 -13.76 46.46 7.29
C SER A 203 -14.71 47.44 6.58
N PRO A 204 -16.02 47.46 6.90
CA PRO A 204 -16.96 46.34 7.04
C PRO A 204 -18.31 46.64 6.33
N THR A 205 -19.02 45.61 5.85
CA THR A 205 -20.50 45.65 5.81
C THR A 205 -21.08 44.24 5.89
N ALA A 206 -22.08 44.11 6.75
CA ALA A 206 -22.66 42.90 7.27
C ALA A 206 -23.42 42.04 6.25
N SER A 207 -23.37 40.72 6.44
CA SER A 207 -24.52 39.80 6.37
C SER A 207 -24.18 38.51 7.12
N PRO A 208 -24.99 38.05 8.09
CA PRO A 208 -24.73 36.81 8.83
C PRO A 208 -25.21 35.62 8.00
N LEU A 209 -24.30 34.70 7.66
CA LEU A 209 -24.65 33.41 7.07
C LEU A 209 -24.55 32.30 8.14
N PRO A 210 -25.48 31.32 8.15
CA PRO A 210 -25.62 30.35 9.23
C PRO A 210 -24.48 29.33 9.21
N GLU A 211 -23.91 29.06 10.39
CA GLU A 211 -22.85 28.08 10.58
C GLU A 211 -23.35 26.64 10.32
N PRO A 212 -22.58 25.79 9.62
CA PRO A 212 -22.88 24.38 9.53
C PRO A 212 -22.63 23.70 10.89
N ALA A 213 -23.73 23.36 11.58
CA ALA A 213 -23.73 22.42 12.66
C ALA A 213 -23.31 21.02 12.14
N SER A 214 -22.03 20.68 12.22
CA SER A 214 -21.53 19.30 12.04
C SER A 214 -20.18 19.08 12.75
N LEU A 215 -20.08 19.49 14.01
CA LEU A 215 -19.14 18.90 14.97
C LEU A 215 -19.94 18.19 16.05
N ALA A 216 -20.46 17.02 15.72
CA ALA A 216 -21.09 16.13 16.69
C ALA A 216 -21.03 14.69 16.17
N LEU A 217 -19.88 14.03 16.30
CA LEU A 217 -19.85 12.57 16.44
C LEU A 217 -18.55 12.10 17.11
N ALA A 218 -18.35 12.53 18.36
CA ALA A 218 -17.39 11.92 19.27
C ALA A 218 -18.13 11.36 20.48
N GLY A 219 -18.03 10.05 20.66
CA GLY A 219 -18.16 9.38 21.96
C GLY A 219 -19.57 8.94 22.38
N LEU A 220 -19.93 7.69 22.10
CA LEU A 220 -20.91 6.93 22.91
C LEU A 220 -20.78 5.43 22.64
N ALA A 221 -19.79 4.77 23.24
CA ALA A 221 -19.72 3.30 23.28
C ALA A 221 -19.01 2.79 24.55
N LEU A 222 -19.49 3.18 25.73
CA LEU A 222 -19.05 2.57 27.00
C LEU A 222 -20.14 2.69 28.09
N ALA A 223 -21.25 1.97 27.91
CA ALA A 223 -22.26 1.81 28.96
C ALA A 223 -23.11 0.51 28.87
N GLY A 224 -22.57 -0.56 28.29
CA GLY A 224 -23.36 -1.78 28.00
C GLY A 224 -23.13 -3.01 28.89
N LEU A 225 -22.05 -3.08 29.70
CA LEU A 225 -21.56 -4.39 30.19
C LEU A 225 -21.76 -4.71 31.68
N ALA A 226 -22.51 -3.91 32.45
CA ALA A 226 -22.69 -4.15 33.89
C ALA A 226 -24.07 -4.72 34.31
N ALA A 227 -25.05 -4.85 33.40
CA ALA A 227 -26.43 -5.22 33.77
C ALA A 227 -26.81 -6.70 33.56
N ALA A 228 -25.92 -7.55 33.04
CA ALA A 228 -26.27 -8.94 32.67
C ALA A 228 -26.00 -10.02 33.74
N ARG A 229 -25.38 -9.69 34.89
CA ARG A 229 -24.95 -10.73 35.87
C ARG A 229 -25.88 -11.03 37.05
N ARG A 230 -27.11 -10.49 37.08
CA ARG A 230 -28.00 -10.65 38.28
C ARG A 230 -29.26 -11.51 38.13
N ARG A 231 -29.48 -12.23 37.02
CA ARG A 231 -30.66 -13.13 36.87
C ARG A 231 -30.30 -14.61 36.70
N GLY A 232 -29.56 -15.17 37.66
CA GLY A 232 -29.21 -16.60 37.64
C GLY A 232 -29.29 -17.33 38.98
N ARG A 233 -29.80 -16.71 40.05
CA ARG A 233 -29.92 -17.36 41.37
C ARG A 233 -31.28 -17.07 41.98
N GLN A 234 -32.29 -17.82 41.56
CA GLN A 234 -33.47 -18.18 42.35
C GLN A 234 -34.39 -19.08 41.52
N ARG A 235 -34.16 -20.40 41.64
CA ARG A 235 -35.18 -21.45 41.52
C ARG A 235 -34.63 -22.67 42.26
N GLY A 236 -34.88 -22.70 43.56
CA GLY A 236 -34.99 -23.92 44.33
C GLY A 236 -36.48 -24.11 44.59
N ASP A 237 -37.00 -25.25 44.14
CA ASP A 237 -37.94 -26.16 44.80
C ASP A 237 -38.30 -27.27 43.80
#